data_AF-A0A8S9FXP4-F1
#
_entry.id   AF-A0A8S9FXP4-F1
#
_cell.length_a   1.000
_cell.length_b   1.000
_cell.length_c   1.000
_cell.angle_alpha   90.00
_cell.angle_beta   90.00
_cell.angle_gamma   90.00
#
_symmetry.space_group_name_H-M   'P 1'
#
loop_
_entity.id
_entity.type
_entity.pdbx_description
1 polymer ?
#
loop_
_entity_poly.entity_id
_entity_poly.type
_entity_poly.pdbx_seq_one_letter_code
_entity_poly.pdbx_strand_id
1 'polypeptide(L)'
;MMAAQFKAFLDATGGLWRTQALAGKPAGIFYSTGSQGGGQETTALTAITQLVHHGMIFVPIGYTFGAGMFEMEKVKGGSPYGAGTFAGDGSRQPTQLELEQAFHQGKYIATITKKLKVSTA
;
A
#
# COMPACT_ATOMS: atom_id res chain seq x y z
N MET A 1 0.51 10.60 -5.79
CA MET A 1 1.41 11.48 -5.03
C MET A 1 1.17 11.24 -3.54
N MET A 2 2.21 11.19 -2.71
CA MET A 2 2.08 11.05 -1.26
C MET A 2 1.95 12.41 -0.55
N ALA A 3 1.47 12.42 0.69
CA ALA A 3 1.43 13.63 1.52
C ALA A 3 2.85 14.16 1.81
N ALA A 4 2.98 15.48 1.96
CA ALA A 4 4.28 16.15 2.17
C ALA A 4 5.02 15.61 3.41
N GLN A 5 4.29 15.29 4.48
CA GLN A 5 4.84 14.72 5.71
C GLN A 5 5.49 13.36 5.44
N PHE A 6 4.86 12.51 4.64
CA PHE A 6 5.41 11.20 4.29
C PHE A 6 6.58 11.33 3.33
N LYS A 7 6.54 12.30 2.40
CA LYS A 7 7.68 12.60 1.53
C LYS A 7 8.90 13.06 2.34
N ALA A 8 8.72 13.96 3.30
CA ALA A 8 9.79 14.43 4.17
C ALA A 8 10.39 13.29 5.02
N PHE A 9 9.56 12.39 5.53
CA PHE A 9 10.03 11.18 6.22
C PHE A 9 10.95 10.34 5.33
N LEU A 10 10.54 10.08 4.08
CA LEU A 10 11.33 9.31 3.11
C LEU A 10 12.57 10.06 2.62
N ASP A 11 12.58 11.38 2.63
CA ASP A 11 13.80 12.15 2.31
C ASP A 11 14.85 12.07 3.42
N ALA A 12 14.42 11.86 4.66
CA ALA A 12 15.31 11.68 5.80
C ALA A 12 15.98 10.28 5.84
N THR A 13 15.60 9.33 4.98
CA THR A 13 16.15 7.96 4.98
C THR A 13 17.39 7.77 4.11
N GLY A 14 18.04 8.86 3.65
CA GLY A 14 19.23 8.80 2.79
C GLY A 14 20.39 7.95 3.35
N GLY A 15 20.56 7.93 4.68
CA GLY A 15 21.55 7.05 5.33
C GLY A 15 21.22 5.56 5.17
N LEU A 16 19.96 5.16 5.32
CA LEU A 16 19.50 3.78 5.11
C LEU A 16 19.58 3.37 3.64
N TRP A 17 19.29 4.30 2.73
CA TRP A 17 19.48 4.10 1.31
C TRP A 17 20.96 3.83 0.97
N ARG A 18 21.87 4.66 1.48
CA ARG A 18 23.32 4.52 1.21
C ARG A 18 23.87 3.16 1.65
N THR A 19 23.39 2.62 2.76
CA THR A 19 23.81 1.31 3.30
C THR A 19 22.97 0.15 2.81
N GLN A 20 21.96 0.40 1.96
CA GLN A 20 21.00 -0.60 1.48
C GLN A 20 20.29 -1.35 2.64
N ALA A 21 20.10 -0.69 3.78
CA ALA A 21 19.58 -1.31 5.00
C ALA A 21 18.12 -1.81 4.87
N LEU A 22 17.38 -1.33 3.87
CA LEU A 22 16.00 -1.73 3.58
C LEU A 22 15.89 -2.72 2.41
N ALA A 23 16.99 -3.03 1.74
CA ALA A 23 16.98 -3.92 0.59
C ALA A 23 16.44 -5.31 0.95
N GLY A 24 15.63 -5.90 0.07
CA GLY A 24 15.00 -7.21 0.25
C GLY A 24 13.85 -7.23 1.27
N LYS A 25 13.58 -6.14 2.00
CA LYS A 25 12.47 -6.08 2.96
C LYS A 25 11.14 -5.91 2.22
N PRO A 26 10.10 -6.72 2.55
CA PRO A 26 8.76 -6.53 1.99
C PRO A 26 8.14 -5.20 2.42
N ALA A 27 7.45 -4.54 1.49
CA ALA A 27 6.69 -3.32 1.74
C ALA A 27 5.35 -3.34 1.02
N GLY A 28 4.32 -2.82 1.67
CA GLY A 28 2.98 -2.62 1.12
C GLY A 28 2.55 -1.18 1.34
N ILE A 29 1.60 -0.71 0.54
CA ILE A 29 1.07 0.67 0.61
C ILE A 29 -0.45 0.59 0.80
N PHE A 30 -0.98 1.48 1.64
CA PHE A 30 -2.40 1.76 1.77
C PHE A 30 -2.62 3.28 1.80
N TYR A 31 -3.80 3.75 1.45
CA TYR A 31 -4.06 5.19 1.25
C TYR A 31 -5.54 5.56 1.46
N SER A 32 -5.81 6.86 1.52
CA SER A 32 -7.15 7.44 1.58
C SER A 32 -7.23 8.60 0.59
N THR A 33 -8.34 8.72 -0.14
CA THR A 33 -8.57 9.83 -1.08
C THR A 33 -9.92 10.49 -0.84
N GLY A 34 -10.09 11.74 -1.28
CA GLY A 34 -11.38 12.43 -1.17
C GLY A 34 -12.43 11.90 -2.16
N SER A 35 -12.03 11.57 -3.38
CA SER A 35 -12.95 11.18 -4.46
C SER A 35 -12.54 9.89 -5.17
N GLN A 36 -13.48 9.31 -5.93
CA GLN A 36 -13.33 8.03 -6.62
C GLN A 36 -12.17 8.00 -7.63
N GLY A 37 -12.07 9.00 -8.50
CA GLY A 37 -10.97 9.12 -9.47
C GLY A 37 -9.72 9.84 -8.92
N GLY A 38 -9.79 10.37 -7.70
CA GLY A 38 -8.78 11.23 -7.10
C GLY A 38 -7.56 10.49 -6.57
N GLY A 39 -6.84 9.77 -7.44
CA GLY A 39 -5.55 9.17 -7.10
C GLY A 39 -5.61 7.86 -6.30
N GLN A 40 -6.71 7.11 -6.38
CA GLN A 40 -6.80 5.76 -5.81
C GLN A 40 -5.74 4.81 -6.39
N GLU A 41 -5.30 5.00 -7.63
CA GLU A 41 -4.22 4.18 -8.19
C GLU A 41 -2.89 4.93 -8.19
N THR A 42 -2.90 6.18 -8.63
CA THR A 42 -1.67 6.96 -8.84
C THR A 42 -0.94 7.31 -7.54
N THR A 43 -1.63 7.35 -6.39
CA THR A 43 -0.99 7.48 -5.09
C THR A 43 -0.07 6.29 -4.81
N ALA A 44 -0.55 5.07 -5.00
CA ALA A 44 0.26 3.87 -4.86
C ALA A 44 1.37 3.82 -5.93
N LEU A 45 1.03 4.00 -7.21
CA LEU A 45 2.01 3.94 -8.31
C LEU A 45 3.21 4.87 -8.10
N THR A 46 2.95 6.11 -7.66
CA THR A 46 4.03 7.06 -7.36
C THR A 46 4.79 6.72 -6.08
N ALA A 47 4.13 6.21 -5.04
CA ALA A 47 4.79 5.82 -3.80
C ALA A 47 5.68 4.57 -3.96
N ILE A 48 5.33 3.64 -4.85
CA ILE A 48 6.15 2.45 -5.17
C ILE A 48 7.56 2.85 -5.62
N THR A 49 7.70 3.95 -6.35
CA THR A 49 9.02 4.41 -6.83
C THR A 49 10.01 4.60 -5.68
N GLN A 50 9.58 5.13 -4.53
CA GLN A 50 10.44 5.27 -3.36
C GLN A 50 10.88 3.92 -2.78
N LEU A 51 9.97 2.95 -2.72
CA LEU A 51 10.27 1.60 -2.24
C LEU A 51 11.33 0.93 -3.11
N VAL A 52 11.21 1.09 -4.43
CA VAL A 52 12.15 0.56 -5.42
C VAL A 52 13.53 1.18 -5.25
N HIS A 53 13.62 2.50 -5.03
CA HIS A 53 14.91 3.16 -4.76
C HIS A 53 15.62 2.63 -3.50
N HIS A 54 14.88 2.16 -2.50
CA HIS A 54 15.41 1.51 -1.31
C HIS A 54 15.71 0.00 -1.47
N GLY A 55 15.48 -0.58 -2.65
CA GLY A 55 15.64 -2.01 -2.89
C GLY A 55 14.61 -2.89 -2.18
N MET A 56 13.49 -2.31 -1.73
CA MET A 56 12.43 -3.04 -1.03
C MET A 56 11.63 -3.89 -2.02
N ILE A 57 11.07 -5.01 -1.53
CA ILE A 57 10.18 -5.87 -2.32
C ILE A 57 8.76 -5.35 -2.16
N PHE A 58 8.23 -4.71 -3.20
CA PHE A 58 6.83 -4.29 -3.20
C PHE A 58 5.90 -5.51 -3.26
N VAL A 59 5.01 -5.64 -2.28
CA VAL A 59 3.99 -6.69 -2.20
C VAL A 59 2.62 -6.06 -2.50
N PRO A 60 2.06 -6.25 -3.71
CA PRO A 60 0.74 -5.77 -4.05
C PRO A 60 -0.36 -6.64 -3.41
N ILE A 61 -1.60 -6.14 -3.40
CA ILE A 61 -2.77 -7.01 -3.14
C ILE A 61 -3.05 -7.90 -4.35
N GLY A 62 -2.87 -7.35 -5.56
CA GLY A 62 -3.37 -7.97 -6.78
C GLY A 62 -4.88 -8.20 -6.68
N TYR A 63 -5.37 -9.26 -7.31
CA TYR A 63 -6.76 -9.71 -7.19
C TYR A 63 -6.95 -10.76 -6.08
N THR A 64 -6.00 -10.90 -5.16
CA THR A 64 -6.01 -11.99 -4.16
C THR A 64 -7.11 -11.85 -3.11
N PHE A 65 -7.74 -10.68 -2.99
CA PHE A 65 -8.93 -10.46 -2.14
C PHE A 65 -10.23 -10.99 -2.79
N GLY A 66 -10.13 -11.71 -3.91
CA GLY A 66 -11.23 -12.48 -4.50
C GLY A 66 -12.41 -11.61 -4.92
N ALA A 67 -13.63 -12.07 -4.61
CA ALA A 67 -14.87 -11.39 -5.01
C ALA A 67 -14.91 -9.90 -4.61
N GLY A 68 -14.31 -9.52 -3.47
CA GLY A 68 -14.24 -8.13 -3.04
C GLY A 68 -13.44 -7.21 -3.96
N MET A 69 -12.61 -7.75 -4.86
CA MET A 69 -11.94 -6.98 -5.91
C MET A 69 -12.84 -6.68 -7.11
N PHE A 70 -13.86 -7.50 -7.34
CA PHE A 70 -14.79 -7.41 -8.47
C PHE A 70 -16.16 -6.84 -8.07
N GLU A 71 -16.29 -6.33 -6.85
CA GLU A 71 -17.50 -5.62 -6.41
C GLU A 71 -17.72 -4.35 -7.25
N MET A 72 -18.92 -4.21 -7.81
CA MET A 72 -19.31 -3.14 -8.74
C MET A 72 -20.53 -2.34 -8.28
N GLU A 73 -21.31 -2.85 -7.34
CA GLU A 73 -22.56 -2.24 -6.87
C GLU A 73 -22.29 -1.25 -5.72
N LYS A 74 -21.27 -1.52 -4.91
CA LYS A 74 -20.88 -0.68 -3.78
C LYS A 74 -19.63 0.12 -4.07
N VAL A 75 -19.69 1.43 -3.82
CA VAL A 75 -18.52 2.30 -3.88
C VAL A 75 -17.50 1.87 -2.82
N LYS A 76 -16.32 1.44 -3.29
CA LYS A 76 -15.19 1.02 -2.46
C LYS A 76 -13.88 1.61 -2.95
N GLY A 77 -13.01 2.01 -2.03
CA GLY A 77 -11.63 2.35 -2.33
C GLY A 77 -10.76 1.11 -2.58
N GLY A 78 -9.50 1.38 -2.87
CA GLY A 78 -8.46 0.41 -3.10
C GLY A 78 -8.33 -0.02 -4.55
N SER A 79 -7.18 -0.60 -4.85
CA SER A 79 -6.79 -1.09 -6.17
C SER A 79 -5.91 -2.32 -6.02
N PRO A 80 -5.55 -3.02 -7.12
CA PRO A 80 -4.59 -4.11 -7.05
C PRO A 80 -3.23 -3.69 -6.44
N TYR A 81 -2.90 -2.40 -6.43
CA TYR A 81 -1.65 -1.85 -5.87
C TYR A 81 -1.66 -1.73 -4.34
N GLY A 82 -2.82 -1.78 -3.69
CA GLY A 82 -2.93 -1.57 -2.24
C GLY A 82 -4.35 -1.23 -1.81
N ALA A 83 -4.65 -1.45 -0.54
CA ALA A 83 -5.95 -1.15 0.04
C ALA A 83 -6.14 0.36 0.11
N GLY A 84 -7.37 0.80 -0.08
CA GLY A 84 -7.71 2.20 -0.11
C GLY A 84 -9.09 2.44 0.48
N THR A 85 -9.33 3.67 0.90
CA THR A 85 -10.64 4.12 1.37
C THR A 85 -10.95 5.51 0.80
N PHE A 86 -12.23 5.87 0.80
CA PHE A 86 -12.69 7.22 0.49
C PHE A 86 -13.05 7.98 1.76
N ALA A 87 -12.53 9.19 1.91
CA ALA A 87 -12.87 10.10 2.99
C ALA A 87 -13.95 11.13 2.62
N GLY A 88 -14.23 11.35 1.33
CA GLY A 88 -15.13 12.41 0.90
C GLY A 88 -14.57 13.79 1.30
N ASP A 89 -15.37 14.55 2.04
CA ASP A 89 -14.99 15.79 2.72
C ASP A 89 -14.31 15.58 4.09
N GLY A 90 -14.04 14.32 4.46
CA GLY A 90 -13.54 13.91 5.77
C GLY A 90 -14.60 13.26 6.66
N SER A 91 -15.88 13.33 6.30
CA SER A 91 -16.97 12.72 7.09
C SER A 91 -17.15 11.22 6.82
N ARG A 92 -16.84 10.74 5.60
CA ARG A 92 -17.01 9.33 5.24
C ARG A 92 -16.00 8.46 5.97
N GLN A 93 -16.49 7.43 6.65
CA GLN A 93 -15.66 6.41 7.29
C GLN A 93 -15.39 5.23 6.35
N PRO A 94 -14.28 4.49 6.56
CA PRO A 94 -14.03 3.26 5.81
C PRO A 94 -15.19 2.28 5.93
N THR A 95 -15.62 1.73 4.79
CA THR A 95 -16.67 0.70 4.79
C THR A 95 -16.11 -0.63 5.27
N GLN A 96 -17.00 -1.53 5.68
CA GLN A 96 -16.63 -2.89 6.07
C GLN A 96 -15.81 -3.59 4.97
N LEU A 97 -16.17 -3.40 3.69
CA LEU A 97 -15.45 -3.99 2.56
C LEU A 97 -14.03 -3.44 2.41
N GLU A 98 -13.83 -2.14 2.63
CA GLU A 98 -12.50 -1.51 2.60
C GLU A 98 -11.62 -1.99 3.76
N LEU A 99 -12.22 -2.16 4.96
CA LEU A 99 -11.54 -2.71 6.13
C LEU A 99 -11.14 -4.17 5.93
N GLU A 100 -12.01 -4.98 5.33
CA GLU A 100 -11.72 -6.38 4.99
C GLU A 100 -10.59 -6.49 3.96
N GLN A 101 -10.58 -5.62 2.95
CA GLN A 101 -9.49 -5.55 1.97
C GLN A 101 -8.16 -5.21 2.65
N ALA A 102 -8.15 -4.22 3.55
CA ALA A 102 -6.96 -3.83 4.31
C ALA A 102 -6.46 -4.96 5.21
N PHE A 103 -7.38 -5.67 5.88
CA PHE A 103 -7.05 -6.83 6.70
C PHE A 103 -6.46 -7.98 5.88
N HIS A 104 -7.02 -8.24 4.70
CA HIS A 104 -6.49 -9.20 3.73
C HIS A 104 -5.07 -8.81 3.28
N GLN A 105 -4.85 -7.54 2.92
CA GLN A 105 -3.51 -7.04 2.57
C GLN A 105 -2.50 -7.29 3.70
N GLY A 106 -2.86 -6.97 4.94
CA GLY A 106 -2.03 -7.20 6.11
C GLY A 106 -1.65 -8.68 6.29
N LYS A 107 -2.62 -9.59 6.17
CA LYS A 107 -2.37 -11.04 6.20
C LYS A 107 -1.45 -11.49 5.05
N TYR A 108 -1.67 -10.96 3.86
CA TYR A 108 -0.92 -11.33 2.66
C TYR A 108 0.55 -10.92 2.79
N ILE A 109 0.83 -9.65 3.09
CA ILE A 109 2.22 -9.18 3.27
C ILE A 109 2.92 -9.86 4.44
N ALA A 110 2.22 -10.13 5.55
CA ALA A 110 2.79 -10.86 6.67
C ALA A 110 3.19 -12.29 6.28
N THR A 111 2.36 -12.95 5.45
CA THR A 111 2.66 -14.29 4.92
C THR A 111 3.88 -14.28 4.01
N ILE A 112 3.98 -13.31 3.09
CA ILE A 112 5.17 -13.14 2.23
C ILE A 112 6.41 -12.88 3.09
N THR A 113 6.32 -11.98 4.06
CA THR A 113 7.41 -11.67 4.99
C THR A 113 7.88 -12.90 5.76
N LYS A 114 6.95 -13.72 6.26
CA LYS A 114 7.27 -14.98 6.94
C LYS A 114 8.00 -15.96 6.04
N LYS A 115 7.63 -16.06 4.76
CA LYS A 115 8.31 -16.92 3.78
C LYS A 115 9.74 -16.45 3.49
N LEU A 116 9.95 -15.13 3.40
CA LEU A 116 11.26 -14.55 3.13
C LEU A 116 12.21 -14.59 4.33
N LYS A 117 11.68 -14.79 5.55
CA LYS A 117 12.48 -14.93 6.79
C LYS A 117 13.50 -16.09 6.75
N VAL A 118 13.41 -17.01 5.79
CA VAL A 118 14.26 -18.21 5.70
C VAL A 118 15.65 -17.94 5.08
N SER A 119 15.96 -16.74 4.63
CA SER A 119 17.29 -16.44 4.07
C SER A 119 17.94 -15.23 4.74
N THR A 120 18.61 -15.50 5.85
CA THR A 120 19.80 -14.75 6.24
C THR A 120 20.95 -15.75 6.16
N ALA A 121 21.73 -15.64 5.08
CA ALA A 121 23.12 -16.08 5.08
C ALA A 121 23.95 -15.16 5.97
#